data_AF-A0A948G4V3-F1
#
_entry.id   AF-A0A948G4V3-F1
#
_cell.length_a   1.000
_cell.length_b   1.000
_cell.length_c   1.000
_cell.angle_alpha   90.00
_cell.angle_beta   90.00
_cell.angle_gamma   90.00
#
_symmetry.space_group_name_H-M   'P 1'
#
loop_
_entity.id
_entity.type
_entity.pdbx_description
1 polymer ?
#
loop_
_entity_poly.entity_id
_entity_poly.type
_entity_poly.pdbx_seq_one_letter_code
_entity_poly.pdbx_strand_id
1 'polypeptide(L)'
;MNKHINPEDMLAFTRIFHKFGFLVHGMFIFGYPVKEGVNFKMSAGERIKHFKNFIRKAKIDTIQILLPGPLPGTELRRRLAIQNRLYPVQDIGWEYYDGNFPLFEPDAPMTAEEVQFSSRKIMDRFYQFKYMFMLGLHIFSFPALVFFLHNIRLGWEKWYRPWRNNLVRFGGWILMKRWASHFKKDTFLERLQKAKEHLKVKQTV
;
A
#
# COMPACT_ATOMS: atom_id res chain seq x y z
N MET A 1 -9.44 1.45 -13.65
CA MET A 1 -8.20 0.78 -14.11
C MET A 1 -8.54 -0.07 -15.32
N ASN A 2 -7.71 -0.09 -16.36
CA ASN A 2 -7.99 -0.84 -17.61
C ASN A 2 -7.73 -2.35 -17.50
N LYS A 3 -7.87 -2.92 -16.29
CA LYS A 3 -7.46 -4.29 -15.99
C LYS A 3 -8.55 -5.32 -16.26
N HIS A 4 -9.78 -4.89 -16.57
CA HIS A 4 -10.93 -5.76 -16.85
C HIS A 4 -11.11 -6.93 -15.84
N ILE A 5 -10.77 -6.69 -14.57
CA ILE A 5 -10.87 -7.67 -13.49
C ILE A 5 -11.63 -7.03 -12.33
N ASN A 6 -12.64 -7.73 -11.81
CA ASN A 6 -13.41 -7.26 -10.67
C ASN A 6 -12.77 -7.67 -9.33
N PRO A 7 -12.99 -6.92 -8.25
CA PRO A 7 -12.49 -7.28 -6.92
C PRO A 7 -12.92 -8.68 -6.46
N GLU A 8 -14.12 -9.12 -6.84
CA GLU A 8 -14.68 -10.44 -6.53
C GLU A 8 -13.85 -11.56 -7.16
N ASP A 9 -13.41 -11.38 -8.41
CA ASP A 9 -12.56 -12.32 -9.13
C ASP A 9 -11.20 -12.43 -8.42
N MET A 10 -10.64 -11.30 -7.98
CA MET A 10 -9.40 -11.29 -7.21
C MET A 10 -9.53 -12.09 -5.91
N LEU A 11 -10.67 -12.00 -5.22
CA LEU A 11 -10.96 -12.80 -4.01
C LEU A 11 -11.12 -14.29 -4.31
N ALA A 12 -11.60 -14.66 -5.49
CA ALA A 12 -11.66 -16.05 -5.92
C ALA A 12 -10.24 -16.57 -6.22
N PHE A 13 -9.43 -15.79 -6.92
CA PHE A 13 -8.04 -16.14 -7.25
C PHE A 13 -7.19 -16.32 -6.00
N THR A 14 -7.30 -15.45 -4.99
CA THR A 14 -6.50 -15.62 -3.76
C THR A 14 -6.82 -16.94 -3.05
N ARG A 15 -8.09 -17.35 -3.02
CA ARG A 15 -8.50 -18.64 -2.46
C ARG A 15 -7.92 -19.82 -3.23
N ILE A 16 -7.94 -19.74 -4.56
CA ILE A 16 -7.35 -20.78 -5.44
C ILE A 16 -5.85 -20.87 -5.18
N PHE A 17 -5.13 -19.74 -5.20
CA PHE A 17 -3.70 -19.71 -4.95
C PHE A 17 -3.33 -20.27 -3.58
N HIS A 18 -4.09 -19.91 -2.54
CA HIS A 18 -3.90 -20.48 -1.20
C HIS A 18 -4.16 -21.98 -1.15
N LYS A 19 -5.18 -22.50 -1.87
CA LYS A 19 -5.47 -23.94 -1.97
C LYS A 19 -4.30 -24.71 -2.57
N PHE A 20 -3.57 -24.11 -3.51
CA PHE A 20 -2.38 -24.71 -4.11
C PHE A 20 -1.07 -24.38 -3.37
N GLY A 21 -1.14 -23.77 -2.19
CA GLY A 21 0.02 -23.49 -1.36
C GLY A 21 0.81 -22.23 -1.74
N PHE A 22 0.37 -21.45 -2.72
CA PHE A 22 1.05 -20.21 -3.13
C PHE A 22 0.91 -19.10 -2.08
N LEU A 23 1.96 -18.30 -1.95
CA LEU A 23 1.94 -17.06 -1.18
C LEU A 23 1.43 -15.93 -2.07
N VAL A 24 0.55 -15.10 -1.52
CA VAL A 24 -0.05 -13.98 -2.25
C VAL A 24 0.51 -12.68 -1.69
N HIS A 25 1.24 -11.95 -2.53
CA HIS A 25 1.65 -10.57 -2.26
C HIS A 25 0.65 -9.61 -2.89
N GLY A 26 0.09 -8.70 -2.09
CA GLY A 26 -0.86 -7.69 -2.54
C GLY A 26 -0.18 -6.35 -2.76
N MET A 27 0.03 -5.99 -4.03
CA MET A 27 0.43 -4.63 -4.41
C MET A 27 -0.81 -3.79 -4.70
N PHE A 28 -0.92 -2.64 -4.04
CA PHE A 28 -2.04 -1.73 -4.20
C PHE A 28 -1.55 -0.33 -4.52
N ILE A 29 -2.34 0.41 -5.29
CA ILE A 29 -2.11 1.84 -5.53
C ILE A 29 -3.22 2.61 -4.80
N PHE A 30 -2.85 3.49 -3.88
CA PHE A 30 -3.78 4.34 -3.15
C PHE A 30 -3.83 5.74 -3.79
N GLY A 31 -5.04 6.27 -4.00
CA GLY A 31 -5.21 7.62 -4.53
C GLY A 31 -4.95 7.77 -6.04
N TYR A 32 -5.17 6.70 -6.83
CA TYR A 32 -5.10 6.81 -8.29
C TYR A 32 -6.17 7.80 -8.82
N PRO A 33 -5.79 8.77 -9.67
CA PRO A 33 -6.70 9.83 -10.07
C PRO A 33 -7.81 9.33 -10.98
N VAL A 34 -9.05 9.71 -10.69
CA VAL A 34 -10.25 9.32 -11.45
C VAL A 34 -10.17 9.84 -12.89
N LYS A 35 -10.80 9.13 -13.83
CA LYS A 35 -10.92 9.61 -15.21
C LYS A 35 -11.82 10.84 -15.27
N GLU A 36 -11.58 11.70 -16.25
CA GLU A 36 -12.45 12.87 -16.50
C GLU A 36 -13.88 12.41 -16.77
N GLY A 37 -14.86 13.21 -16.34
CA GLY A 37 -16.28 12.90 -16.45
C GLY A 37 -16.84 11.94 -15.39
N VAL A 38 -15.99 11.35 -14.53
CA VAL A 38 -16.45 10.49 -13.43
C VAL A 38 -16.56 11.30 -12.14
N ASN A 39 -17.79 11.56 -11.69
CA ASN A 39 -18.03 12.21 -10.40
C ASN A 39 -17.95 11.18 -9.26
N PHE A 40 -16.72 10.84 -8.84
CA PHE A 40 -16.48 9.96 -7.70
C PHE A 40 -15.72 10.71 -6.62
N LYS A 41 -16.39 10.93 -5.48
CA LYS A 41 -15.79 11.52 -4.27
C LYS A 41 -15.87 10.50 -3.15
N MET A 42 -14.75 10.29 -2.48
CA MET A 42 -14.67 9.39 -1.33
C MET A 42 -13.53 9.89 -0.45
N SER A 43 -13.82 10.03 0.85
CA SER A 43 -12.84 10.50 1.83
C SER A 43 -11.67 9.52 1.95
N ALA A 44 -10.52 10.02 2.41
CA ALA A 44 -9.37 9.19 2.72
C ALA A 44 -9.73 8.06 3.72
N GLY A 45 -10.53 8.38 4.74
CA GLY A 45 -10.96 7.43 5.77
C GLY A 45 -11.78 6.25 5.22
N GLU A 46 -12.74 6.53 4.34
CA GLU A 46 -13.54 5.50 3.68
C GLU A 46 -12.68 4.62 2.77
N ARG A 47 -11.80 5.22 1.96
CA ARG A 47 -10.86 4.47 1.12
C ARG A 47 -9.99 3.53 1.95
N ILE A 48 -9.45 3.99 3.07
CA ILE A 48 -8.68 3.15 4.02
C ILE A 48 -9.52 1.98 4.52
N LYS A 49 -10.79 2.20 4.87
CA LYS A 49 -11.70 1.15 5.33
C LYS A 49 -11.93 0.10 4.23
N HIS A 50 -12.14 0.52 2.99
CA HIS A 50 -12.29 -0.40 1.85
C HIS A 50 -11.03 -1.23 1.61
N PHE A 51 -9.85 -0.62 1.61
CA PHE A 51 -8.58 -1.33 1.45
C PHE A 51 -8.38 -2.36 2.56
N LYS A 52 -8.58 -1.97 3.84
CA LYS A 52 -8.45 -2.88 4.98
C LYS A 52 -9.44 -4.03 4.91
N ASN A 53 -10.69 -3.75 4.51
CA ASN A 53 -11.71 -4.78 4.33
C ASN A 53 -11.33 -5.76 3.21
N PHE A 54 -10.84 -5.26 2.08
CA PHE A 54 -10.38 -6.11 0.98
C PHE A 54 -9.20 -6.98 1.40
N ILE A 55 -8.14 -6.39 1.97
CA ILE A 55 -6.94 -7.11 2.43
C ILE A 55 -7.32 -8.23 3.41
N ARG A 56 -8.24 -7.94 4.34
CA ARG A 56 -8.76 -8.94 5.30
C ARG A 56 -9.51 -10.07 4.60
N LYS A 57 -10.43 -9.75 3.67
CA LYS A 57 -11.21 -10.75 2.92
C LYS A 57 -10.32 -11.63 2.03
N ALA A 58 -9.33 -11.02 1.40
CA ALA A 58 -8.40 -11.67 0.48
C ALA A 58 -7.36 -12.57 1.17
N LYS A 59 -7.20 -12.44 2.50
CA LYS A 59 -6.22 -13.20 3.32
C LYS A 59 -4.78 -13.08 2.81
N ILE A 60 -4.41 -11.89 2.33
CA ILE A 60 -3.11 -11.63 1.71
C ILE A 60 -1.97 -11.84 2.72
N ASP A 61 -0.89 -12.48 2.26
CA ASP A 61 0.25 -12.85 3.10
C ASP A 61 1.16 -11.64 3.39
N THR A 62 1.39 -10.79 2.38
CA THR A 62 2.17 -9.54 2.49
C THR A 62 1.57 -8.44 1.63
N ILE A 63 1.69 -7.17 2.04
CA ILE A 63 1.15 -6.05 1.25
C ILE A 63 2.20 -4.98 0.97
N GLN A 64 1.99 -4.25 -0.13
CA GLN A 64 2.68 -3.01 -0.44
C GLN A 64 1.63 -2.00 -0.92
N ILE A 65 1.61 -0.82 -0.31
CA ILE A 65 0.70 0.28 -0.70
C ILE A 65 1.54 1.39 -1.30
N LEU A 66 1.40 1.59 -2.60
CA LEU A 66 2.12 2.59 -3.39
C LEU A 66 1.21 3.79 -3.68
N LEU A 67 1.83 4.93 -3.95
CA LEU A 67 1.20 6.11 -4.52
C LEU A 67 1.46 6.14 -6.04
N PRO A 68 0.55 6.74 -6.84
CA PRO A 68 0.72 6.78 -8.28
C PRO A 68 1.91 7.67 -8.64
N GLY A 69 2.92 7.10 -9.29
CA GLY A 69 4.06 7.85 -9.82
C GLY A 69 3.83 8.26 -11.28
N PRO A 70 3.65 9.56 -11.60
CA PRO A 70 3.50 10.03 -12.98
C PRO A 70 4.86 10.04 -13.71
N LEU A 71 5.30 8.86 -14.13
CA LEU A 71 6.59 8.68 -14.81
C LEU A 71 6.61 9.38 -16.19
N PRO A 72 7.78 9.87 -16.64
CA PRO A 72 7.98 10.38 -18.00
C PRO A 72 7.43 9.45 -19.08
N GLY A 73 6.80 10.03 -20.10
CA GLY A 73 6.23 9.26 -21.22
C GLY A 73 4.88 8.59 -20.96
N THR A 74 4.41 8.52 -19.70
CA THR A 74 3.13 7.89 -19.38
C THR A 74 1.91 8.77 -19.71
N GLU A 75 0.79 8.13 -20.05
CA GLU A 75 -0.52 8.80 -20.21
C GLU A 75 -0.91 9.56 -18.92
N LEU A 76 -0.67 8.95 -17.76
CA LEU A 76 -0.95 9.55 -16.45
C LEU A 76 -0.26 10.90 -16.28
N ARG A 77 1.05 10.97 -16.59
CA ARG A 77 1.81 12.23 -16.49
C ARG A 77 1.29 13.29 -17.44
N ARG A 78 1.01 12.92 -18.70
CA ARG A 78 0.46 13.85 -19.70
C ARG A 78 -0.86 14.45 -19.24
N ARG A 79 -1.78 13.60 -18.75
CA ARG A 79 -3.08 14.01 -18.25
C ARG A 79 -2.97 14.96 -17.06
N LEU A 80 -2.14 14.62 -16.07
CA LEU A 80 -1.95 15.48 -14.89
C LEU A 80 -1.28 16.82 -15.22
N ALA A 81 -0.40 16.85 -16.22
CA ALA A 81 0.21 18.09 -16.70
C ALA A 81 -0.82 19.01 -17.38
N ILE A 82 -1.70 18.46 -18.23
CA ILE A 82 -2.80 19.20 -18.87
C ILE A 82 -3.77 19.74 -17.81
N GLN A 83 -4.09 18.93 -16.80
CA GLN A 83 -4.95 19.33 -15.69
C GLN A 83 -4.30 20.33 -14.71
N ASN A 84 -3.04 20.71 -14.94
CA ASN A 84 -2.25 21.55 -14.03
C ASN A 84 -2.24 21.05 -12.58
N ARG A 85 -2.11 19.73 -12.41
CA ARG A 85 -2.07 19.04 -11.10
C ARG A 85 -0.71 18.43 -10.79
N LEU A 86 0.17 18.33 -11.77
CA LEU A 86 1.50 17.74 -11.61
C LEU A 86 2.43 18.69 -10.84
N TYR A 87 3.07 18.20 -9.77
CA TYR A 87 4.06 18.99 -9.06
C TYR A 87 5.35 19.15 -9.90
N PRO A 88 5.96 20.34 -9.95
CA PRO A 88 7.19 20.57 -10.69
C PRO A 88 8.34 19.72 -10.14
N VAL A 89 9.09 19.09 -11.04
CA VAL A 89 10.24 18.24 -10.68
C VAL A 89 11.34 19.06 -9.99
N GLN A 90 11.51 20.32 -10.36
CA GLN A 90 12.49 21.23 -9.75
C GLN A 90 12.23 21.49 -8.25
N ASP A 91 10.98 21.39 -7.81
CA ASP A 91 10.60 21.63 -6.42
C ASP A 91 10.63 20.34 -5.60
N ILE A 92 10.14 19.23 -6.17
CA ILE A 92 10.11 17.92 -5.49
C ILE A 92 11.47 17.21 -5.57
N GLY A 93 12.00 17.01 -6.79
CA GLY A 93 13.17 16.17 -7.07
C GLY A 93 12.82 14.77 -7.57
N TRP A 94 13.74 14.15 -8.31
CA TRP A 94 13.56 12.79 -8.85
C TRP A 94 13.67 11.70 -7.78
N GLU A 95 14.35 11.99 -6.67
CA GLU A 95 14.54 11.06 -5.55
C GLU A 95 13.23 10.59 -4.90
N TYR A 96 12.13 11.33 -5.05
CA TYR A 96 10.81 10.97 -4.52
C TYR A 96 9.92 10.21 -5.52
N TYR A 97 10.43 9.87 -6.71
CA TYR A 97 9.75 9.04 -7.70
C TYR A 97 9.90 7.53 -7.41
N ASP A 98 9.75 7.14 -6.14
CA ASP A 98 9.92 5.76 -5.65
C ASP A 98 8.59 5.03 -5.38
N GLY A 99 7.46 5.73 -5.57
CA GLY A 99 6.11 5.21 -5.31
C GLY A 99 5.64 5.33 -3.86
N ASN A 100 6.35 6.04 -2.98
CA ASN A 100 5.95 6.30 -1.59
C ASN A 100 5.50 7.74 -1.33
N PHE A 101 5.78 8.66 -2.26
CA PHE A 101 5.51 10.09 -2.10
C PHE A 101 4.42 10.60 -3.06
N PRO A 102 3.61 11.59 -2.64
CA PRO A 102 2.67 12.26 -3.53
C PRO A 102 3.42 13.18 -4.50
N LEU A 103 3.14 13.05 -5.79
CA LEU A 103 3.85 13.77 -6.86
C LEU A 103 2.93 14.67 -7.69
N PHE A 104 1.66 14.78 -7.30
CA PHE A 104 0.64 15.61 -7.93
C PHE A 104 -0.48 15.89 -6.93
N GLU A 105 -1.28 16.91 -7.20
CA GLU A 105 -2.45 17.27 -6.40
C GLU A 105 -3.56 16.22 -6.58
N PRO A 106 -3.98 15.49 -5.53
CA PRO A 106 -4.95 14.41 -5.62
C PRO A 106 -6.39 14.90 -5.89
N ASP A 107 -7.30 13.97 -6.15
CA ASP A 107 -8.71 14.35 -6.37
C ASP A 107 -9.35 14.79 -5.05
N ALA A 108 -10.15 15.85 -5.10
CA ALA A 108 -10.98 16.26 -3.98
C ALA A 108 -11.86 15.08 -3.49
N PRO A 109 -12.03 14.91 -2.17
CA PRO A 109 -11.70 15.85 -1.10
C PRO A 109 -10.33 15.63 -0.43
N MET A 110 -9.46 14.77 -0.98
CA MET A 110 -8.21 14.42 -0.30
C MET A 110 -7.11 15.46 -0.54
N THR A 111 -6.20 15.62 0.41
CA THR A 111 -4.93 16.35 0.20
C THR A 111 -3.75 15.41 -0.06
N ALA A 112 -2.64 15.93 -0.61
CA ALA A 112 -1.42 15.15 -0.82
C ALA A 112 -0.88 14.52 0.47
N GLU A 113 -0.93 15.27 1.57
CA GLU A 113 -0.53 14.82 2.91
C GLU A 113 -1.46 13.72 3.42
N GLU A 114 -2.77 13.85 3.22
CA GLU A 114 -3.74 12.80 3.57
C GLU A 114 -3.53 11.52 2.76
N VAL A 115 -3.21 11.64 1.46
CA VAL A 115 -2.90 10.49 0.60
C VAL A 115 -1.66 9.76 1.10
N GLN A 116 -0.59 10.50 1.43
CA GLN A 116 0.64 9.94 1.99
C GLN A 116 0.41 9.30 3.37
N PHE A 117 -0.31 9.97 4.25
CA PHE A 117 -0.66 9.43 5.56
C PHE A 117 -1.52 8.18 5.46
N SER A 118 -2.43 8.14 4.48
CA SER A 118 -3.35 7.02 4.28
C SER A 118 -2.66 5.74 3.82
N SER A 119 -1.71 5.83 2.86
CA SER A 119 -0.94 4.67 2.41
C SER A 119 -0.16 4.05 3.58
N ARG A 120 0.52 4.90 4.36
CA ARG A 120 1.22 4.49 5.58
C ARG A 120 0.28 3.89 6.62
N LYS A 121 -0.88 4.50 6.87
CA LYS A 121 -1.87 4.02 7.87
C LYS A 121 -2.44 2.63 7.53
N ILE A 122 -2.50 2.29 6.25
CA ILE A 122 -2.88 0.93 5.82
C ILE A 122 -1.73 -0.04 6.13
N MET A 123 -0.49 0.30 5.75
CA MET A 123 0.70 -0.52 6.02
C MET A 123 0.95 -0.71 7.53
N ASP A 124 0.90 0.35 8.34
CA ASP A 124 1.07 0.32 9.80
C ASP A 124 0.02 -0.56 10.49
N ARG A 125 -1.18 -0.71 9.90
CA ARG A 125 -2.21 -1.60 10.45
C ARG A 125 -1.95 -3.07 10.09
N PHE A 126 -1.34 -3.35 8.95
CA PHE A 126 -1.00 -4.71 8.53
C PHE A 126 0.27 -5.21 9.21
N TYR A 127 1.27 -4.34 9.32
CA TYR A 127 2.58 -4.59 9.93
C TYR A 127 2.62 -4.08 11.36
N GLN A 128 2.44 -4.97 12.35
CA GLN A 128 2.26 -4.60 13.75
C GLN A 128 3.24 -5.32 14.69
N PHE A 129 3.64 -4.65 15.78
CA PHE A 129 4.49 -5.23 16.81
C PHE A 129 3.92 -6.50 17.45
N LYS A 130 2.59 -6.60 17.59
CA LYS A 130 1.91 -7.76 18.20
C LYS A 130 2.26 -9.11 17.55
N TYR A 131 2.69 -9.10 16.29
CA TYR A 131 3.10 -10.32 15.59
C TYR A 131 4.39 -10.92 16.17
N MET A 132 5.20 -10.13 16.88
CA MET A 132 6.33 -10.63 17.68
C MET A 132 5.89 -11.64 18.73
N PHE A 133 4.81 -11.36 19.49
CA PHE A 133 4.30 -12.31 20.48
C PHE A 133 3.69 -13.55 19.81
N MET A 134 3.03 -13.37 18.67
CA MET A 134 2.49 -14.51 17.90
C MET A 134 3.58 -15.42 17.33
N LEU A 135 4.78 -14.90 17.06
CA LEU A 135 5.93 -15.74 16.71
C LEU A 135 6.28 -16.71 17.82
N GLY A 136 6.37 -16.23 19.06
CA GLY A 136 6.61 -17.06 20.23
C GLY A 136 5.57 -18.17 20.34
N LEU A 137 4.27 -17.82 20.21
CA LEU A 137 3.17 -18.80 20.26
C LEU A 137 3.30 -19.89 19.19
N HIS A 138 3.69 -19.54 17.95
CA HIS A 138 3.87 -20.55 16.91
C HIS A 138 5.08 -21.46 17.14
N ILE A 139 6.16 -20.95 17.72
CA ILE A 139 7.31 -21.78 18.10
C ILE A 139 6.86 -22.84 19.12
N PHE A 140 6.10 -22.44 20.14
CA PHE A 140 5.53 -23.38 21.12
C PHE A 140 4.51 -24.35 20.51
N SER A 141 3.81 -23.96 19.44
CA SER A 141 2.87 -24.85 18.76
C SER A 141 3.53 -25.81 17.78
N PHE A 142 4.84 -25.71 17.53
CA PHE A 142 5.56 -26.56 16.59
C PHE A 142 5.46 -28.07 16.90
N PRO A 143 5.59 -28.52 18.17
CA PRO A 143 5.46 -29.94 18.51
C PRO A 143 4.11 -30.58 18.13
N ALA A 144 3.06 -29.77 17.92
CA ALA A 144 1.76 -30.27 17.44
C ALA A 144 1.84 -30.90 16.04
N LEU A 145 2.94 -30.74 15.30
CA LEU A 145 3.21 -31.45 14.04
C LEU A 145 3.18 -32.98 14.20
N VAL A 146 3.44 -33.51 15.41
CA VAL A 146 3.36 -34.95 15.70
C VAL A 146 1.94 -35.51 15.46
N PHE A 147 0.90 -34.70 15.58
CA PHE A 147 -0.46 -35.13 15.23
C PHE A 147 -0.71 -35.24 13.72
N PHE A 148 0.23 -34.78 12.89
CA PHE A 148 0.18 -34.84 11.43
C PHE A 148 1.16 -35.85 10.83
N LEU A 149 1.62 -36.87 11.59
CA LEU A 149 2.55 -37.89 11.07
C LEU A 149 2.03 -38.59 9.80
N HIS A 150 0.72 -38.81 9.68
CA HIS A 150 0.09 -39.39 8.49
C HIS A 150 0.12 -38.47 7.26
N ASN A 151 0.31 -37.15 7.45
CA ASN A 151 0.43 -36.17 6.38
C ASN A 151 1.26 -34.96 6.84
N ILE A 152 2.58 -35.18 6.95
CA ILE A 152 3.53 -34.19 7.46
C ILE A 152 3.51 -32.91 6.64
N ARG A 153 3.29 -33.02 5.31
CA ARG A 153 3.20 -31.86 4.42
C ARG A 153 2.06 -30.92 4.82
N LEU A 154 0.87 -31.45 5.08
CA LEU A 154 -0.26 -30.62 5.54
C LEU A 154 0.00 -30.01 6.91
N GLY A 155 0.62 -30.77 7.83
CA GLY A 155 1.02 -30.26 9.14
C GLY A 155 2.00 -29.09 9.04
N TRP A 156 3.03 -29.25 8.20
CA TRP A 156 4.02 -28.22 7.91
C TRP A 156 3.38 -26.99 7.27
N GLU A 157 2.55 -27.13 6.25
CA GLU A 157 1.87 -26.01 5.59
C GLU A 157 0.99 -25.21 6.56
N LYS A 158 0.26 -25.90 7.45
CA LYS A 158 -0.59 -25.27 8.49
C LYS A 158 0.21 -24.52 9.53
N TRP A 159 1.40 -25.00 9.89
CA TRP A 159 2.26 -24.35 10.88
C TRP A 159 3.11 -23.22 10.27
N TYR A 160 3.78 -23.52 9.16
CA TYR A 160 4.77 -22.65 8.52
C TYR A 160 4.17 -21.34 8.01
N ARG A 161 3.00 -21.38 7.35
CA ARG A 161 2.43 -20.17 6.76
C ARG A 161 2.06 -19.10 7.81
N PRO A 162 1.31 -19.40 8.89
CA PRO A 162 1.06 -18.44 9.96
C PRO A 162 2.35 -17.94 10.62
N TRP A 163 3.29 -18.84 10.93
CA TRP A 163 4.58 -18.48 11.52
C TRP A 163 5.36 -17.49 10.63
N ARG A 164 5.56 -17.83 9.35
CA ARG A 164 6.22 -16.98 8.35
C ARG A 164 5.51 -15.64 8.22
N ASN A 165 4.18 -15.64 8.13
CA ASN A 165 3.42 -14.40 7.97
C ASN A 165 3.59 -13.49 9.19
N ASN A 166 3.66 -14.05 10.40
CA ASN A 166 3.94 -13.26 11.60
C ASN A 166 5.38 -12.74 11.62
N LEU A 167 6.35 -13.52 11.12
CA LEU A 167 7.75 -13.11 11.00
C LEU A 167 7.89 -11.91 10.07
N VAL A 168 7.33 -12.04 8.86
CA VAL A 168 7.33 -10.96 7.86
C VAL A 168 6.54 -9.77 8.38
N ARG A 169 5.44 -9.98 9.10
CA ARG A 169 4.64 -8.87 9.62
C ARG A 169 5.36 -8.07 10.71
N PHE A 170 6.13 -8.75 11.55
CA PHE A 170 6.98 -8.11 12.53
C PHE A 170 8.17 -7.40 11.88
N GLY A 171 8.87 -8.04 10.94
CA GLY A 171 9.95 -7.40 10.18
C GLY A 171 9.47 -6.16 9.41
N GLY A 172 8.29 -6.24 8.80
CA GLY A 172 7.63 -5.10 8.14
C GLY A 172 7.33 -3.96 9.12
N TRP A 173 6.98 -4.25 10.37
CA TRP A 173 6.78 -3.21 11.39
C TRP A 173 8.07 -2.46 11.70
N ILE A 174 9.20 -3.18 11.82
CA ILE A 174 10.52 -2.56 12.00
C ILE A 174 10.85 -1.65 10.82
N LEU A 175 10.63 -2.14 9.59
CA LEU A 175 10.85 -1.36 8.37
C LEU A 175 10.00 -0.08 8.35
N MET A 176 8.70 -0.19 8.66
CA MET A 176 7.79 0.96 8.73
C MET A 176 8.23 1.98 9.79
N LYS A 177 8.75 1.53 10.94
CA LYS A 177 9.28 2.42 11.99
C LYS A 177 10.54 3.15 11.54
N ARG A 178 11.46 2.44 10.88
CA ARG A 178 12.66 3.05 10.30
C ARG A 178 12.29 4.07 9.23
N TRP A 179 11.45 3.69 8.28
CA TRP A 179 10.97 4.59 7.23
C TRP A 179 10.31 5.84 7.82
N ALA A 180 9.42 5.68 8.81
CA ALA A 180 8.80 6.83 9.47
C ALA A 180 9.80 7.73 10.23
N SER A 181 10.90 7.17 10.73
CA SER A 181 11.99 7.95 11.35
C SER A 181 12.80 8.72 10.31
N HIS A 182 13.12 8.10 9.17
CA HIS A 182 13.79 8.77 8.06
C HIS A 182 12.92 9.88 7.47
N PHE A 183 11.64 9.59 7.21
CA PHE A 183 10.68 10.57 6.69
C PHE A 183 10.55 11.81 7.57
N LYS A 184 10.60 11.67 8.90
CA LYS A 184 10.57 12.81 9.83
C LYS A 184 11.81 13.71 9.75
N LYS A 185 12.95 13.17 9.32
CA LYS A 185 14.21 13.92 9.14
C LYS A 185 14.36 14.47 7.73
N ASP A 186 13.41 14.14 6.86
CA ASP A 186 13.43 14.47 5.44
C ASP A 186 12.87 15.88 5.20
N THR A 187 13.29 16.53 4.12
CA THR A 187 12.82 17.86 3.66
C THR A 187 11.61 17.78 2.74
N PHE A 188 11.10 16.57 2.46
CA PHE A 188 9.98 16.36 1.53
C PHE A 188 8.76 17.25 1.79
N LEU A 189 8.36 17.45 3.06
CA LEU A 189 7.17 18.26 3.37
C LEU A 189 7.34 19.74 3.00
N GLU A 190 8.55 20.29 3.19
CA GLU A 190 8.89 21.66 2.79
C GLU A 190 8.87 21.79 1.26
N ARG A 191 9.45 20.81 0.57
CA ARG A 191 9.44 20.73 -0.90
C ARG A 191 8.04 20.59 -1.48
N LEU A 192 7.20 19.78 -0.85
CA LEU A 192 5.80 19.60 -1.22
C LEU A 192 5.03 20.92 -1.07
N GLN A 193 5.23 21.65 0.02
CA GLN A 193 4.60 22.95 0.24
C GLN A 193 5.00 23.96 -0.85
N LYS A 194 6.30 24.05 -1.15
CA LYS A 194 6.80 24.90 -2.24
C LYS A 194 6.20 24.52 -3.60
N ALA A 195 6.12 23.23 -3.90
CA ALA A 195 5.52 22.73 -5.13
C ALA A 195 4.02 23.08 -5.23
N LYS A 196 3.28 23.03 -4.11
CA LYS A 196 1.86 23.43 -4.05
C LYS A 196 1.69 24.92 -4.26
N GLU A 197 2.56 25.76 -3.71
CA GLU A 197 2.55 27.21 -3.91
C GLU A 197 2.80 27.59 -5.37
N HIS A 198 3.82 27.00 -5.99
CA HIS A 198 4.10 27.19 -7.41
C HIS A 198 2.89 26.78 -8.28
N LEU A 199 2.26 25.66 -7.96
CA LEU A 199 1.08 25.19 -8.68
C LEU A 199 -0.11 26.15 -8.55
N LYS A 200 -0.32 26.77 -7.38
CA LYS A 200 -1.34 27.81 -7.18
C LYS A 200 -1.07 29.06 -8.00
N VAL A 201 0.17 29.57 -8.01
CA VAL A 201 0.54 30.76 -8.81
C VAL A 201 0.22 30.54 -10.29
N LYS A 202 0.48 29.34 -10.80
CA LYS A 202 0.18 28.98 -12.20
C LYS A 202 -1.33 28.86 -12.49
N GLN A 203 -2.19 28.76 -11.48
CA GLN A 203 -3.65 28.77 -11.67
C GLN A 203 -4.25 30.18 -11.70
N THR A 204 -3.54 31.18 -11.15
CA THR A 204 -3.98 32.57 -11.09
C THR A 204 -3.55 33.41 -12.30
N VAL A 205 -2.63 32.89 -13.12
CA VAL A 205 -2.13 33.50 -14.37
C VAL A 205 -2.79 32.81 -15.55
#